data_AF-A0A7L3UGY6-F1
#
_entry.id   AF-A0A7L3UGY6-F1
#
_cell.length_a   1.000
_cell.length_b   1.000
_cell.length_c   1.000
_cell.angle_alpha   90.00
_cell.angle_beta   90.00
_cell.angle_gamma   90.00
#
_symmetry.space_group_name_H-M   'P 1'
#
loop_
_entity.id
_entity.type
_entity.pdbx_description
1 polymer ?
#
loop_
_entity_poly.entity_id
_entity_poly.type
_entity_poly.pdbx_seq_one_letter_code
_entity_poly.pdbx_strand_id
1 'polypeptide(L)'
;IDNSQDLNLDGTIADVKARYEDVAHRSQAEAQAWYESKFEDLRVTAGRNADSLRETKNKITELMWKVQRLKEEVRSATDQCCKLEAAVADAEERGETTVKDAKHKLSELETALQQTKADLTQQLREYQELMNIKLALDVEIATYRKLLEGEESRWLKLSFALPFAALCHSRGGLTYGPEPGFAGTHVSASKNQTSAGVCGTAASGGTGSSSRSTRSSHVKVVSMTKSAR
;
A
#
# COMPACT_ATOMS: atom_id res chain seq x y z
N ILE A 1 -41.73 44.47 -123.36
CA ILE A 1 -40.71 43.61 -122.70
C ILE A 1 -39.36 44.15 -123.11
N ASP A 2 -38.37 44.01 -122.23
CA ASP A 2 -37.01 44.62 -122.24
C ASP A 2 -36.98 45.80 -121.26
N ASN A 3 -37.07 45.58 -119.94
CA ASN A 3 -36.18 44.79 -119.07
C ASN A 3 -34.70 45.18 -119.20
N SER A 4 -34.39 46.49 -119.22
CA SER A 4 -33.04 46.98 -118.95
C SER A 4 -32.77 46.86 -117.45
N GLN A 5 -32.47 45.63 -117.03
CA GLN A 5 -31.72 45.40 -115.83
C GLN A 5 -30.30 45.91 -116.12
N ASP A 6 -30.05 47.19 -115.85
CA ASP A 6 -28.68 47.63 -115.58
C ASP A 6 -28.32 47.01 -114.22
N LEU A 7 -27.97 45.72 -114.29
CA LEU A 7 -27.59 44.92 -113.14
C LEU A 7 -26.33 45.59 -112.61
N ASN A 8 -26.47 46.32 -111.50
CA ASN A 8 -25.37 46.96 -110.79
C ASN A 8 -24.37 45.88 -110.30
N LEU A 9 -23.47 45.47 -111.20
CA LEU A 9 -22.50 44.39 -111.01
C LEU A 9 -21.43 44.79 -109.99
N ASP A 10 -21.00 46.04 -109.99
CA ASP A 10 -20.09 46.57 -108.98
C ASP A 10 -20.74 46.62 -107.60
N GLY A 11 -22.02 46.98 -107.50
CA GLY A 11 -22.79 46.92 -106.26
C GLY A 11 -22.93 45.50 -105.70
N THR A 12 -23.22 44.52 -106.56
CA THR A 12 -23.31 43.10 -106.14
C THR A 12 -21.95 42.51 -105.75
N ILE A 13 -20.86 42.87 -106.42
CA ILE A 13 -19.50 42.49 -106.02
C ILE A 13 -19.12 43.13 -104.67
N ALA A 14 -19.47 44.39 -104.45
CA ALA A 14 -19.26 45.08 -103.17
C ALA A 14 -20.07 44.42 -102.04
N ASP A 15 -21.33 44.06 -102.29
CA ASP A 15 -22.18 43.35 -101.32
C ASP A 15 -21.64 41.95 -100.97
N VAL A 16 -21.15 41.20 -101.96
CA VAL A 16 -20.54 39.88 -101.73
C VAL A 16 -19.26 40.01 -100.92
N LYS A 17 -18.41 41.02 -101.20
CA LYS A 17 -17.23 41.32 -100.39
C LYS A 17 -17.60 41.70 -98.96
N ALA A 18 -18.56 42.60 -98.77
CA ALA A 18 -19.03 43.01 -97.46
C ALA A 18 -19.57 41.81 -96.66
N ARG A 19 -20.33 40.90 -97.29
CA ARG A 19 -20.79 39.66 -96.65
C ARG A 19 -19.64 38.72 -96.28
N TYR A 20 -18.59 38.63 -97.10
CA TYR A 20 -17.42 37.82 -96.79
C TYR A 20 -16.60 38.39 -95.64
N GLU A 21 -16.38 39.70 -95.64
CA GLU A 21 -15.70 40.42 -94.55
C GLU A 21 -16.48 40.27 -93.24
N ASP A 22 -17.81 40.42 -93.29
CA ASP A 22 -18.69 40.16 -92.15
C ASP A 22 -18.57 38.71 -91.62
N VAL A 23 -18.58 37.71 -92.51
CA VAL A 23 -18.44 36.30 -92.12
C VAL A 23 -17.05 36.02 -91.55
N ALA A 24 -16.00 36.60 -92.12
CA ALA A 24 -14.63 36.48 -91.61
C ALA A 24 -14.49 37.14 -90.22
N HIS A 25 -15.06 38.34 -90.03
CA HIS A 25 -15.08 39.02 -88.74
C HIS A 25 -15.87 38.25 -87.69
N ARG A 26 -17.04 37.70 -88.04
CA ARG A 26 -17.83 36.84 -87.14
C ARG A 26 -17.07 35.57 -86.77
N SER A 27 -16.48 34.89 -87.75
CA SER A 27 -15.67 33.68 -87.50
C SER A 27 -14.47 33.98 -86.59
N GLN A 28 -13.80 35.11 -86.77
CA GLN A 28 -12.71 35.55 -85.91
C GLN A 28 -13.19 35.84 -84.48
N ALA A 29 -14.31 36.56 -84.33
CA ALA A 29 -14.89 36.88 -83.02
C ALA A 29 -15.35 35.62 -82.28
N GLU A 30 -15.97 34.67 -82.97
CA GLU A 30 -16.39 33.38 -82.41
C GLU A 30 -15.18 32.54 -81.97
N ALA A 31 -14.12 32.49 -82.78
CA ALA A 31 -12.89 31.80 -82.41
C ALA A 31 -12.22 32.44 -81.18
N GLN A 32 -12.15 33.77 -81.12
CA GLN A 32 -11.63 34.49 -79.96
C GLN A 32 -12.44 34.21 -78.69
N ALA A 33 -13.77 34.33 -78.76
CA ALA A 33 -14.64 34.02 -77.63
C ALA A 33 -14.50 32.56 -77.17
N TRP A 34 -14.35 31.62 -78.11
CA TRP A 34 -14.12 30.21 -77.79
C TRP A 34 -12.78 29.99 -77.07
N TYR A 35 -11.70 30.62 -77.55
CA TYR A 35 -10.40 30.54 -76.89
C TYR A 35 -10.41 31.20 -75.51
N GLU A 36 -11.03 32.36 -75.36
CA GLU A 36 -11.19 33.04 -74.06
C GLU A 36 -11.95 32.16 -73.07
N SER A 37 -13.09 31.58 -73.48
CA SER A 37 -13.84 30.63 -72.65
C SER A 37 -12.99 29.43 -72.25
N LYS A 38 -12.21 28.86 -73.18
CA LYS A 38 -11.32 27.71 -72.88
C LYS A 38 -10.19 28.07 -71.93
N PHE A 39 -9.60 29.26 -72.08
CA PHE A 39 -8.59 29.75 -71.16
C PHE A 39 -9.17 29.95 -69.76
N GLU A 40 -10.37 30.50 -69.64
CA GLU A 40 -11.02 30.69 -68.35
C GLU A 40 -11.35 29.34 -67.69
N ASP A 41 -11.89 28.37 -68.44
CA ASP A 41 -12.15 27.00 -67.96
C ASP A 41 -10.87 26.36 -67.39
N LEU A 42 -9.75 26.47 -68.12
CA LEU A 42 -8.45 25.94 -67.69
C LEU A 42 -7.94 26.67 -66.46
N ARG A 43 -8.10 28.00 -66.39
CA ARG A 43 -7.69 28.83 -65.25
C ARG A 43 -8.45 28.45 -63.98
N VAL A 44 -9.77 28.31 -64.08
CA VAL A 44 -10.63 27.87 -62.96
C VAL A 44 -10.25 26.45 -62.53
N THR A 45 -10.04 25.54 -63.47
CA THR A 45 -9.65 24.15 -63.17
C THR A 45 -8.28 24.09 -62.49
N ALA A 46 -7.30 24.86 -62.97
CA ALA A 46 -5.99 24.97 -62.35
C ALA A 46 -6.07 25.53 -60.92
N GLY A 47 -6.89 26.57 -60.70
CA GLY A 47 -7.15 27.12 -59.37
C GLY A 47 -7.77 26.09 -58.42
N ARG A 48 -8.80 25.37 -58.87
CA ARG A 48 -9.44 24.29 -58.09
C ARG A 48 -8.46 23.18 -57.72
N ASN A 49 -7.60 22.78 -58.66
CA ASN A 49 -6.57 21.77 -58.41
C ASN A 49 -5.53 22.27 -57.40
N ALA A 50 -5.10 23.53 -57.49
CA ALA A 50 -4.19 24.13 -56.52
C ALA A 50 -4.79 24.20 -55.10
N ASP A 51 -6.08 24.54 -55.00
CA ASP A 51 -6.80 24.56 -53.73
C ASP A 51 -6.95 23.15 -53.13
N SER A 52 -7.29 22.16 -53.95
CA SER A 52 -7.36 20.76 -53.52
C SER A 52 -5.99 20.25 -53.03
N LEU A 53 -4.91 20.61 -53.72
CA LEU A 53 -3.55 20.28 -53.28
C LEU A 53 -3.20 20.95 -51.94
N ARG A 54 -3.62 22.21 -51.74
CA ARG A 54 -3.42 22.94 -50.48
C ARG A 54 -4.23 22.32 -49.33
N GLU A 55 -5.47 21.94 -49.58
CA GLU A 55 -6.32 21.26 -48.59
C GLU A 55 -5.75 19.90 -48.17
N THR A 56 -5.34 19.08 -49.13
CA THR A 56 -4.71 17.78 -48.84
C THR A 56 -3.39 17.95 -48.07
N LYS A 57 -2.57 18.94 -48.42
CA LYS A 57 -1.35 19.29 -47.66
C LYS A 57 -1.68 19.67 -46.21
N ASN A 58 -2.69 20.52 -46.00
CA ASN A 58 -3.14 20.88 -44.66
C ASN A 58 -3.62 19.63 -43.89
N LYS A 59 -4.36 18.73 -44.56
CA LYS A 59 -4.82 17.49 -43.94
C LYS A 59 -3.68 16.58 -43.53
N ILE A 60 -2.65 16.46 -44.36
CA ILE A 60 -1.43 15.70 -44.03
C ILE A 60 -0.79 16.28 -42.77
N THR A 61 -0.63 17.60 -42.67
CA THR A 61 -0.04 18.22 -41.47
C THR A 61 -0.90 17.98 -40.22
N GLU A 62 -2.23 18.12 -40.31
CA GLU A 62 -3.15 17.83 -39.20
C GLU A 62 -3.01 16.38 -38.71
N LEU A 63 -2.95 15.43 -39.65
CA LEU A 63 -2.76 14.01 -39.35
C LEU A 63 -1.39 13.75 -38.72
N MET A 64 -0.32 14.40 -39.20
CA MET A 64 1.00 14.29 -38.59
C MET A 64 0.99 14.75 -37.12
N TRP A 65 0.35 15.89 -36.83
CA TRP A 65 0.19 16.38 -35.45
C TRP A 65 -0.62 15.40 -34.59
N LYS A 66 -1.70 14.82 -35.13
CA LYS A 66 -2.49 13.79 -34.42
C LYS A 66 -1.68 12.55 -34.13
N VAL A 67 -0.92 12.05 -35.09
CA VAL A 67 -0.04 10.89 -34.90
C VAL A 67 1.00 11.18 -33.82
N GLN A 68 1.62 12.35 -33.82
CA GLN A 68 2.62 12.71 -32.82
C GLN A 68 2.01 12.80 -31.42
N ARG A 69 0.83 13.42 -31.29
CA ARG A 69 0.10 13.48 -30.02
C ARG A 69 -0.27 12.09 -29.51
N LEU A 70 -0.82 11.22 -30.37
CA LEU A 70 -1.18 9.85 -29.98
C LEU A 70 0.04 9.03 -29.56
N LYS A 71 1.19 9.20 -30.23
CA LYS A 71 2.45 8.56 -29.82
C LYS A 71 2.87 9.00 -28.41
N GLU A 72 2.71 10.29 -28.09
CA GLU A 72 3.00 10.80 -26.75
C GLU A 72 2.05 10.26 -25.70
N GLU A 73 0.75 10.21 -26.01
CA GLU A 73 -0.27 9.63 -25.12
C GLU A 73 0.01 8.14 -24.85
N VAL A 74 0.40 7.38 -25.87
CA VAL A 74 0.82 5.98 -25.71
C VAL A 74 2.06 5.88 -24.81
N ARG A 75 3.09 6.68 -25.05
CA ARG A 75 4.32 6.68 -24.22
C ARG A 75 4.02 7.04 -22.76
N SER A 76 3.21 8.07 -22.54
CA SER A 76 2.78 8.48 -21.20
C SER A 76 1.99 7.37 -20.50
N ALA A 77 1.08 6.71 -21.21
CA ALA A 77 0.33 5.58 -20.67
C ALA A 77 1.24 4.39 -20.33
N THR A 78 2.20 4.05 -21.19
CA THR A 78 3.17 2.98 -20.90
C THR A 78 4.03 3.31 -19.68
N ASP A 79 4.50 4.56 -19.55
CA ASP A 79 5.27 5.00 -18.39
C ASP A 79 4.43 4.92 -17.09
N GLN A 80 3.14 5.22 -17.17
CA GLN A 80 2.22 5.08 -16.04
C GLN A 80 1.99 3.60 -15.68
N CYS A 81 1.79 2.73 -16.66
CA CYS A 81 1.70 1.28 -16.44
C CYS A 81 2.95 0.75 -15.74
N CYS A 82 4.15 1.05 -16.23
CA CYS A 82 5.39 0.60 -15.60
C CYS A 82 5.55 1.12 -14.16
N LYS A 83 5.16 2.38 -13.89
CA LYS A 83 5.17 2.93 -12.52
C LYS A 83 4.20 2.21 -11.58
N LEU A 84 3.00 1.90 -12.08
CA LEU A 84 2.00 1.18 -11.29
C LEU A 84 2.41 -0.28 -11.05
N GLU A 85 2.97 -0.95 -12.05
CA GLU A 85 3.51 -2.30 -11.93
C GLU A 85 4.65 -2.36 -10.89
N ALA A 86 5.57 -1.39 -10.92
CA ALA A 86 6.63 -1.28 -9.91
C ALA A 86 6.05 -1.04 -8.51
N ALA A 87 5.07 -0.15 -8.37
CA ALA A 87 4.43 0.12 -7.09
C ALA A 87 3.66 -1.08 -6.53
N VAL A 88 3.06 -1.90 -7.40
CA VAL A 88 2.41 -3.16 -7.03
C VAL A 88 3.46 -4.16 -6.55
N ALA A 89 4.54 -4.37 -7.30
CA ALA A 89 5.62 -5.28 -6.90
C ALA A 89 6.23 -4.88 -5.53
N ASP A 90 6.52 -3.59 -5.32
CA ASP A 90 7.01 -3.08 -4.03
C ASP A 90 6.01 -3.26 -2.89
N ALA A 91 4.70 -3.17 -3.17
CA ALA A 91 3.66 -3.39 -2.17
C ALA A 91 3.53 -4.88 -1.82
N GLU A 92 3.63 -5.77 -2.82
CA GLU A 92 3.61 -7.22 -2.64
C GLU A 92 4.82 -7.70 -1.84
N GLU A 93 6.04 -7.25 -2.16
CA GLU A 93 7.26 -7.61 -1.42
C GLU A 93 7.19 -7.16 0.05
N ARG A 94 6.75 -5.91 0.29
CA ARG A 94 6.55 -5.39 1.65
C ARG A 94 5.47 -6.18 2.40
N GLY A 95 4.39 -6.55 1.72
CA GLY A 95 3.35 -7.39 2.27
C GLY A 95 3.87 -8.77 2.67
N GLU A 96 4.63 -9.40 1.77
CA GLU A 96 5.21 -10.73 1.98
C GLU A 96 6.19 -10.75 3.16
N THR A 97 7.09 -9.76 3.24
CA THR A 97 8.04 -9.64 4.37
C THR A 97 7.31 -9.43 5.69
N THR A 98 6.30 -8.57 5.73
CA THR A 98 5.48 -8.35 6.94
C THR A 98 4.77 -9.63 7.39
N VAL A 99 4.23 -10.41 6.44
CA VAL A 99 3.58 -11.69 6.75
C VAL A 99 4.59 -12.73 7.24
N LYS A 100 5.79 -12.80 6.64
CA LYS A 100 6.87 -13.69 7.10
C LYS A 100 7.28 -13.36 8.53
N ASP A 101 7.48 -12.08 8.85
CA ASP A 101 7.85 -11.63 10.20
C ASP A 101 6.77 -11.96 11.23
N ALA A 102 5.49 -11.73 10.88
CA ALA A 102 4.37 -12.06 11.76
C ALA A 102 4.27 -13.57 12.01
N LYS A 103 4.45 -14.40 10.98
CA LYS A 103 4.48 -15.87 11.11
C LYS A 103 5.65 -16.33 11.96
N HIS A 104 6.82 -15.73 11.81
CA HIS A 104 7.98 -16.06 12.63
C HIS A 104 7.72 -15.76 14.11
N LYS A 105 7.24 -14.55 14.44
CA LYS A 105 6.89 -14.17 15.82
C LYS A 105 5.82 -15.09 16.41
N LEU A 106 4.83 -15.47 15.60
CA LEU A 106 3.79 -16.42 16.02
C LEU A 106 4.42 -17.77 16.38
N SER A 107 5.32 -18.30 15.55
CA SER A 107 6.01 -19.56 15.84
C SER A 107 6.87 -19.48 17.10
N GLU A 108 7.57 -18.37 17.33
CA GLU A 108 8.35 -18.15 18.55
C GLU A 108 7.45 -18.18 19.79
N LEU A 109 6.32 -17.46 19.76
CA LEU A 109 5.36 -17.43 20.86
C LEU A 109 4.73 -18.81 21.10
N GLU A 110 4.40 -19.56 20.05
CA GLU A 110 3.88 -20.92 20.18
C GLU A 110 4.91 -21.84 20.84
N THR A 111 6.19 -21.75 20.46
CA THR A 111 7.25 -22.55 21.09
C THR A 111 7.46 -22.20 22.56
N ALA A 112 7.50 -20.91 22.91
CA ALA A 112 7.61 -20.45 24.29
C ALA A 112 6.40 -20.89 25.14
N LEU A 113 5.20 -20.87 24.56
CA LEU A 113 3.99 -21.35 25.20
C LEU A 113 4.03 -22.86 25.47
N GLN A 114 4.55 -23.65 24.52
CA GLN A 114 4.73 -25.09 24.75
C GLN A 114 5.79 -25.39 25.81
N GLN A 115 6.90 -24.66 25.81
CA GLN A 115 7.95 -24.79 26.82
C GLN A 115 7.40 -24.48 28.23
N THR A 116 6.75 -23.34 28.41
CA THR A 116 6.16 -22.97 29.72
C THR A 116 5.10 -23.95 30.21
N LYS A 117 4.30 -24.55 29.30
CA LYS A 117 3.40 -25.64 29.66
C LYS A 117 4.15 -26.88 30.14
N ALA A 118 5.22 -27.27 29.45
CA ALA A 118 6.05 -28.40 29.87
C ALA A 118 6.68 -28.13 31.25
N ASP A 119 7.23 -26.94 31.47
CA ASP A 119 7.80 -26.52 32.76
C ASP A 119 6.76 -26.58 33.89
N LEU A 120 5.54 -26.10 33.64
CA LEU A 120 4.45 -26.19 34.62
C LEU A 120 4.12 -27.65 34.97
N THR A 121 4.05 -28.54 33.98
CA THR A 121 3.81 -29.97 34.25
C THR A 121 4.95 -30.63 35.01
N GLN A 122 6.18 -30.18 34.82
CA GLN A 122 7.32 -30.62 35.61
C GLN A 122 7.21 -30.12 37.06
N GLN A 123 6.94 -28.83 37.28
CA GLN A 123 6.76 -28.25 38.60
C GLN A 123 5.63 -28.92 39.39
N LEU A 124 4.53 -29.29 38.74
CA LEU A 124 3.44 -30.03 39.40
C LEU A 124 3.88 -31.42 39.88
N ARG A 125 4.75 -32.10 39.14
CA ARG A 125 5.32 -33.39 39.57
C ARG A 125 6.26 -33.22 40.76
N GLU A 126 7.19 -32.27 40.67
CA GLU A 126 8.12 -31.95 41.76
C GLU A 126 7.38 -31.54 43.04
N TYR A 127 6.30 -30.75 42.90
CA TYR A 127 5.45 -30.37 44.02
C TYR A 127 4.76 -31.59 44.67
N GLN A 128 4.24 -32.52 43.86
CA GLN A 128 3.62 -33.74 44.37
C GLN A 128 4.64 -34.62 45.12
N GLU A 129 5.86 -34.75 44.59
CA GLU A 129 6.95 -35.48 45.25
C GLU A 129 7.30 -34.85 46.60
N LEU A 130 7.43 -33.52 46.65
CA LEU A 130 7.69 -32.80 47.90
C LEU A 130 6.55 -32.96 48.92
N MET A 131 5.30 -32.91 48.45
CA MET A 131 4.14 -33.18 49.30
C MET A 131 4.18 -34.59 49.90
N ASN A 132 4.52 -35.59 49.09
CA ASN A 132 4.65 -36.97 49.56
C ASN A 132 5.73 -37.10 50.66
N ILE A 133 6.88 -36.43 50.51
CA ILE A 133 7.93 -36.38 51.53
C ILE A 133 7.40 -35.71 52.81
N LYS A 134 6.69 -34.58 52.68
CA LYS A 134 6.11 -33.88 53.84
C LYS A 134 5.14 -34.78 54.62
N LEU A 135 4.29 -35.52 53.92
CA LEU A 135 3.35 -36.45 54.56
C LEU A 135 4.08 -37.61 55.25
N ALA A 136 5.16 -38.14 54.67
CA ALA A 136 5.99 -39.15 55.32
C ALA A 136 6.62 -38.61 56.61
N LEU A 137 7.15 -37.39 56.59
CA LEU A 137 7.71 -36.72 57.77
C LEU A 137 6.65 -36.48 58.86
N ASP A 138 5.42 -36.10 58.51
CA ASP A 138 4.34 -35.95 59.49
C ASP A 138 4.05 -37.28 60.21
N VAL A 139 4.06 -38.39 59.47
CA VAL A 139 3.88 -39.73 60.03
C VAL A 139 5.05 -40.08 60.96
N GLU A 140 6.29 -39.83 60.56
CA GLU A 140 7.47 -40.03 61.41
C GLU A 140 7.40 -39.20 62.70
N ILE A 141 7.03 -37.93 62.62
CA ILE A 141 6.87 -37.09 63.82
C ILE A 141 5.78 -37.66 64.74
N ALA A 142 4.67 -38.13 64.18
CA ALA A 142 3.61 -38.74 64.97
C ALA A 142 4.04 -40.05 65.65
N THR A 143 4.87 -40.86 64.99
CA THR A 143 5.42 -42.08 65.60
C THR A 143 6.44 -41.75 66.69
N TYR A 144 7.35 -40.79 66.46
CA TYR A 144 8.29 -40.33 67.48
C TYR A 144 7.58 -39.79 68.72
N ARG A 145 6.52 -38.99 68.56
CA ARG A 145 5.70 -38.51 69.69
C ARG A 145 5.10 -39.66 70.52
N LYS A 146 4.51 -40.66 69.86
CA LYS A 146 3.93 -41.83 70.56
C LYS A 146 4.96 -42.64 71.35
N LEU A 147 6.17 -42.81 70.80
CA LEU A 147 7.25 -43.52 71.49
C LEU A 147 7.67 -42.77 72.76
N LEU A 148 7.85 -41.45 72.66
CA LEU A 148 8.18 -40.59 73.80
C LEU A 148 7.10 -40.61 74.88
N GLU A 149 5.82 -40.49 74.51
CA GLU A 149 4.68 -40.60 75.43
C GLU A 149 4.67 -41.94 76.19
N GLY A 150 5.05 -43.03 75.50
CA GLY A 150 5.19 -44.36 76.11
C GLY A 150 6.33 -44.45 77.12
N GLU A 151 7.46 -43.80 76.85
CA GLU A 151 8.58 -43.72 77.79
C GLU A 151 8.24 -42.86 79.01
N GLU A 152 7.69 -41.66 78.82
CA GLU A 152 7.25 -40.78 79.90
C GLU A 152 6.25 -41.51 80.83
N SER A 153 5.31 -42.25 80.25
CA SER A 153 4.37 -43.09 81.01
C SER A 153 5.05 -44.15 81.87
N ARG A 154 6.15 -44.76 81.39
CA ARG A 154 6.96 -45.72 82.18
C ARG A 154 7.73 -45.02 83.29
N TRP A 155 8.34 -43.87 83.00
CA TRP A 155 9.06 -43.06 83.99
C TRP A 155 8.13 -42.59 85.12
N LEU A 156 6.93 -42.11 84.79
CA LEU A 156 5.92 -41.70 85.77
C LEU A 156 5.46 -42.87 86.65
N LYS A 157 5.23 -44.06 86.07
CA LYS A 157 4.87 -45.27 86.83
C LYS A 157 5.99 -45.72 87.78
N LEU A 158 7.25 -45.68 87.35
CA LEU A 158 8.38 -45.98 88.23
C LEU A 158 8.54 -44.93 89.34
N SER A 159 8.32 -43.65 89.01
CA SER A 159 8.44 -42.56 89.97
C SER A 159 7.34 -42.59 91.05
N PHE A 160 6.15 -43.11 90.74
CA PHE A 160 5.06 -43.28 91.70
C PHE A 160 5.15 -44.58 92.52
N ALA A 161 5.93 -45.58 92.07
CA ALA A 161 6.11 -46.86 92.76
C ALA A 161 7.20 -46.85 93.85
N LEU A 162 7.98 -45.78 93.97
CA LEU A 162 8.95 -45.59 95.05
C LEU A 162 8.42 -44.52 96.03
N PRO A 163 8.49 -44.72 97.36
CA PRO A 163 8.21 -43.64 98.30
C PRO A 163 9.22 -42.52 98.06
N PHE A 164 8.73 -41.31 97.83
CA PHE A 164 9.56 -40.10 97.74
C PHE A 164 10.39 -39.95 99.03
N ALA A 165 11.65 -40.36 98.97
CA ALA A 165 12.67 -40.01 99.95
C ALA A 165 13.79 -39.27 99.22
N ALA A 166 13.77 -37.96 99.39
CA ALA A 166 14.84 -36.97 99.33
C ALA A 166 16.15 -37.33 98.58
N LEU A 167 16.45 -36.56 97.54
CA LEU A 167 17.83 -36.26 97.17
C LEU A 167 17.99 -34.78 96.83
N CYS A 168 18.51 -34.02 97.81
CA CYS A 168 19.02 -32.66 97.60
C CYS A 168 20.34 -32.74 96.83
N HIS A 169 20.52 -31.97 95.74
CA HIS A 169 21.83 -31.43 95.35
C HIS A 169 21.68 -30.13 94.52
N SER A 170 22.12 -29.04 95.14
CA SER A 170 22.84 -27.88 94.61
C SER A 170 22.44 -27.29 93.25
N ARG A 171 21.84 -26.08 93.26
CA ARG A 171 21.83 -25.17 92.10
C ARG A 171 22.47 -23.84 92.51
N GLY A 172 23.79 -23.78 92.37
CA GLY A 172 24.58 -22.55 92.40
C GLY A 172 24.84 -22.05 90.98
N GLY A 173 25.00 -20.72 90.86
CA GLY A 173 25.53 -19.99 89.69
C GLY A 173 24.45 -19.31 88.85
N LEU A 174 24.25 -17.99 89.00
CA LEU A 174 24.86 -16.89 88.19
C LEU A 174 24.51 -17.02 86.69
N THR A 175 24.06 -16.03 85.93
CA THR A 175 24.00 -14.57 86.05
C THR A 175 23.03 -14.07 84.99
N TYR A 176 22.42 -12.92 85.26
CA TYR A 176 21.83 -12.03 84.25
C TYR A 176 22.90 -11.56 83.24
N GLY A 177 22.49 -11.29 81.99
CA GLY A 177 23.32 -10.56 81.03
C GLY A 177 22.72 -10.56 79.62
N PRO A 178 22.15 -9.43 79.15
CA PRO A 178 21.76 -9.25 77.75
C PRO A 178 22.88 -8.60 76.92
N GLU A 179 23.06 -9.09 75.68
CA GLU A 179 23.73 -8.45 74.50
C GLU A 179 25.26 -8.20 74.60
N PRO A 180 26.07 -8.01 73.51
CA PRO A 180 25.71 -7.65 72.11
C PRO A 180 26.51 -8.32 70.94
N GLY A 181 25.92 -8.27 69.72
CA GLY A 181 26.51 -7.90 68.41
C GLY A 181 27.67 -8.68 67.72
N PHE A 182 27.48 -9.13 66.47
CA PHE A 182 27.94 -8.46 65.23
C PHE A 182 27.90 -9.36 63.96
N ALA A 183 27.60 -8.72 62.82
CA ALA A 183 27.82 -9.09 61.40
C ALA A 183 27.02 -10.23 60.71
N GLY A 184 26.24 -9.82 59.71
CA GLY A 184 25.70 -10.68 58.66
C GLY A 184 24.82 -9.91 57.68
N THR A 185 25.46 -9.34 56.66
CA THR A 185 24.90 -8.60 55.51
C THR A 185 23.98 -9.46 54.61
N HIS A 186 23.11 -8.76 53.84
CA HIS A 186 22.47 -9.10 52.53
C HIS A 186 21.55 -10.36 52.45
N VAL A 187 20.44 -10.46 51.70
CA VAL A 187 19.94 -9.71 50.52
C VAL A 187 18.40 -9.92 50.36
N SER A 188 17.74 -8.89 49.80
CA SER A 188 16.48 -8.87 49.03
C SER A 188 15.15 -9.41 49.58
N ALA A 189 14.27 -8.47 49.95
CA ALA A 189 12.82 -8.61 49.83
C ALA A 189 12.30 -7.60 48.78
N SER A 190 11.79 -8.11 47.67
CA SER A 190 11.17 -7.33 46.59
C SER A 190 9.75 -6.92 47.00
N LYS A 191 9.50 -5.62 47.13
CA LYS A 191 8.15 -5.04 47.10
C LYS A 191 8.11 -4.02 45.97
N ASN A 192 7.32 -4.35 44.95
CA ASN A 192 6.85 -3.42 43.92
C ASN A 192 6.15 -2.25 44.59
N GLN A 193 6.66 -1.04 44.37
CA GLN A 193 5.85 0.16 44.34
C GLN A 193 6.23 0.99 43.12
N THR A 194 5.19 1.25 42.35
CA THR A 194 5.05 2.19 41.26
C THR A 194 5.26 3.63 41.74
N SER A 195 6.15 4.39 41.10
CA SER A 195 6.02 5.85 41.01
C SER A 195 6.80 6.43 39.83
N ALA A 196 6.16 7.41 39.21
CA ALA A 196 6.50 8.19 38.03
C ALA A 196 7.92 8.80 37.94
N GLY A 197 8.34 9.10 36.70
CA GLY A 197 9.51 9.96 36.43
C GLY A 197 9.62 10.38 34.97
N VAL A 198 9.26 11.63 34.69
CA VAL A 198 9.42 12.39 33.44
C VAL A 198 10.83 12.97 33.33
N CYS A 199 11.38 13.07 32.10
CA CYS A 199 12.45 13.96 31.58
C CYS A 199 13.22 13.19 30.48
N GLY A 200 13.46 13.61 29.24
CA GLY A 200 13.52 14.93 28.62
C GLY A 200 14.90 15.13 27.98
N THR A 201 15.05 15.00 26.66
CA THR A 201 16.17 15.60 25.90
C THR A 201 15.76 15.92 24.46
N ALA A 202 15.99 17.19 24.09
CA ALA A 202 15.93 17.79 22.75
C ALA A 202 17.19 17.41 21.93
N ALA A 203 17.42 17.70 20.65
CA ALA A 203 16.84 18.54 19.60
C ALA A 203 17.31 17.97 18.23
N SER A 204 16.57 18.08 17.13
CA SER A 204 16.79 18.99 15.97
C SER A 204 16.69 18.13 14.69
N GLY A 205 16.17 18.53 13.52
CA GLY A 205 15.55 19.74 12.99
C GLY A 205 15.19 19.53 11.49
N GLY A 206 14.35 20.41 10.93
CA GLY A 206 14.04 20.54 9.48
C GLY A 206 13.07 19.48 8.91
N THR A 207 12.08 19.74 8.06
CA THR A 207 11.73 20.82 7.12
C THR A 207 10.22 20.70 6.83
N GLY A 208 9.43 21.77 6.73
CA GLY A 208 9.14 22.39 5.44
C GLY A 208 7.80 21.92 4.83
N SER A 209 6.76 22.73 5.03
CA SER A 209 5.61 23.05 4.16
C SER A 209 5.08 22.00 3.17
N SER A 210 3.77 21.72 3.21
CA SER A 210 2.83 22.17 2.15
C SER A 210 1.43 21.57 2.32
N SER A 211 0.45 22.46 2.36
CA SER A 211 -0.99 22.23 2.25
C SER A 211 -1.37 21.62 0.91
N ARG A 212 -2.20 20.56 0.92
CA ARG A 212 -2.95 20.16 -0.28
C ARG A 212 -4.36 19.69 0.07
N SER A 213 -5.30 20.59 -0.20
CA SER A 213 -6.73 20.38 -0.31
C SER A 213 -7.02 19.34 -1.40
N THR A 214 -7.69 18.24 -1.04
CA THR A 214 -8.32 17.33 -2.00
C THR A 214 -9.81 17.60 -2.05
N ARG A 215 -10.20 18.33 -3.09
CA ARG A 215 -11.56 18.58 -3.53
C ARG A 215 -12.22 17.25 -3.90
N SER A 216 -13.25 16.87 -3.15
CA SER A 216 -14.12 15.73 -3.42
C SER A 216 -14.90 15.97 -4.71
N SER A 217 -14.68 15.15 -5.73
CA SER A 217 -15.50 15.11 -6.95
C SER A 217 -16.29 13.81 -7.01
N HIS A 218 -17.59 13.97 -6.80
CA HIS A 218 -18.64 12.98 -7.08
C HIS A 218 -18.48 12.38 -8.49
N VAL A 219 -18.35 11.06 -8.59
CA VAL A 219 -18.53 10.32 -9.85
C VAL A 219 -19.90 9.66 -9.81
N LYS A 220 -20.84 10.16 -10.62
CA LYS A 220 -22.12 9.47 -10.88
C LYS A 220 -21.85 8.31 -11.82
N VAL A 221 -22.08 7.09 -11.35
CA VAL A 221 -22.16 5.89 -12.19
C VAL A 221 -23.48 5.94 -12.95
N VAL A 222 -23.42 6.16 -14.27
CA VAL A 222 -24.57 5.97 -15.16
C VAL A 222 -24.53 4.53 -15.67
N SER A 223 -25.45 3.71 -15.20
CA SER A 223 -25.72 2.38 -15.75
C SER A 223 -26.44 2.54 -17.09
N MET A 224 -25.76 2.19 -18.19
CA MET A 224 -26.43 1.99 -19.48
C MET A 224 -26.80 0.52 -19.61
N THR A 225 -28.08 0.22 -19.43
CA THR A 225 -28.68 -1.05 -19.82
C THR A 225 -28.70 -1.12 -21.34
N LYS A 226 -27.86 -1.99 -21.93
CA LYS A 226 -27.97 -2.35 -23.35
C LYS A 226 -29.24 -3.17 -23.54
N SER A 227 -30.21 -2.57 -24.24
CA SER A 227 -31.35 -3.27 -24.82
C SER A 227 -30.84 -4.13 -25.99
N ALA A 228 -31.00 -5.45 -25.88
CA ALA A 228 -30.73 -6.38 -26.97
C ALA A 228 -31.88 -6.31 -27.99
N ARG A 229 -31.54 -6.30 -29.27
CA ARG A 229 -32.45 -6.51 -30.40
C ARG A 229 -32.12 -7.86 -31.01
#